data_AF-A0A0J8UBG2-F1
#
_entry.id   AF-A0A0J8UBG2-F1
#
_cell.length_a   1.000
_cell.length_b   1.000
_cell.length_c   1.000
_cell.angle_alpha   90.00
_cell.angle_beta   90.00
_cell.angle_gamma   90.00
#
_symmetry.space_group_name_H-M   'P 1'
#
loop_
_entity.id
_entity.type
_entity.pdbx_description
1 polymer ?
#
loop_
_entity_poly.entity_id
_entity_poly.type
_entity_poly.pdbx_seq_one_letter_code
_entity_poly.pdbx_strand_id
1 'polypeptide(L)'
;MPGTPNADRDTVLFVHTLTSALACSTQHEVPELVLPTPREPSPAAQRVRVLEKLDEALAQVDRVIRSKKMRPSSTSLATLGRRMVQRGEKYDAVERTYTPGPGFTALGDALATDWITGLLVEGYRTGKISEGSA
;
A
#
# COMPACT_ATOMS: atom_id res chain seq x y z
N MET A 1 -1.62 -13.44 17.28
CA MET A 1 -2.09 -14.41 16.27
C MET A 1 -1.28 -15.70 16.37
N PRO A 2 -1.91 -16.89 16.23
CA PRO A 2 -1.17 -18.12 15.98
C PRO A 2 -0.35 -17.98 14.69
N GLY A 3 0.87 -18.53 14.65
CA GLY A 3 1.69 -18.53 13.44
C GLY A 3 0.95 -19.20 12.28
N THR A 4 1.19 -18.78 11.04
CA THR A 4 0.54 -19.43 9.89
C THR A 4 1.19 -20.80 9.66
N PRO A 5 0.47 -21.92 9.87
CA PRO A 5 1.00 -23.25 9.61
C PRO A 5 1.12 -23.47 8.09
N ASN A 6 2.04 -24.33 7.65
CA ASN A 6 2.34 -24.57 6.23
C ASN A 6 2.70 -23.29 5.46
N ALA A 7 3.53 -22.44 6.06
CA ALA A 7 4.07 -21.25 5.40
C ALA A 7 5.17 -21.64 4.40
N ASP A 8 4.76 -22.21 3.26
CA ASP A 8 5.63 -22.36 2.11
C ASP A 8 6.06 -20.98 1.57
N ARG A 9 7.09 -20.96 0.72
CA ARG A 9 7.67 -19.74 0.14
C ARG A 9 6.60 -18.83 -0.48
N ASP A 10 5.58 -19.42 -1.09
CA ASP A 10 4.49 -18.71 -1.75
C ASP A 10 3.58 -17.98 -0.76
N THR A 11 3.31 -18.56 0.42
CA THR A 11 2.54 -17.93 1.49
C THR A 11 3.26 -16.69 2.03
N VAL A 12 4.57 -16.80 2.23
CA VAL A 12 5.41 -15.67 2.67
C VAL A 12 5.45 -14.57 1.60
N LEU A 13 5.58 -14.95 0.32
CA LEU A 13 5.53 -14.02 -0.81
C LEU A 13 4.19 -13.31 -0.92
N PHE A 14 3.09 -14.04 -0.76
CA PHE A 14 1.74 -13.49 -0.79
C PHE A 14 1.54 -12.43 0.30
N VAL A 15 1.90 -12.76 1.55
CA VAL A 15 1.79 -11.85 2.70
C VAL A 15 2.62 -10.58 2.48
N HIS A 16 3.87 -10.71 2.02
CA HIS A 16 4.71 -9.56 1.72
C HIS A 16 4.19 -8.72 0.55
N THR A 17 3.65 -9.36 -0.48
CA THR A 17 3.09 -8.67 -1.65
C THR A 17 1.84 -7.89 -1.25
N LEU A 18 0.96 -8.49 -0.45
CA LEU A 18 -0.23 -7.83 0.10
C LEU A 18 0.15 -6.62 0.97
N THR A 19 1.11 -6.79 1.88
CA THR A 19 1.61 -5.69 2.72
C THR A 19 2.22 -4.58 1.88
N SER A 20 2.96 -4.93 0.84
CA SER A 20 3.58 -3.97 -0.07
C SER A 20 2.53 -3.22 -0.88
N ALA A 21 1.50 -3.91 -1.38
CA ALA A 21 0.39 -3.30 -2.09
C ALA A 21 -0.38 -2.32 -1.19
N LEU A 22 -0.56 -2.66 0.09
CA LEU A 22 -1.24 -1.83 1.07
C LEU A 22 -0.37 -0.65 1.54
N ALA A 23 0.94 -0.83 1.63
CA ALA A 23 1.89 0.27 1.82
C ALA A 23 1.92 1.21 0.61
N CYS A 24 1.75 0.68 -0.61
CA CYS A 24 1.66 1.49 -1.82
C CYS A 24 0.31 2.23 -1.95
N SER A 25 -0.78 1.67 -1.43
CA SER A 25 -2.11 2.31 -1.46
C SER A 25 -2.22 3.48 -0.48
N THR A 26 -1.48 3.43 0.62
CA THR A 26 -1.40 4.51 1.63
C THR A 26 -0.46 5.65 1.23
N GLN A 27 0.35 5.48 0.18
CA GLN A 27 1.17 6.56 -0.40
C GLN A 27 0.32 7.44 -1.33
N HIS A 28 -0.27 8.47 -0.74
CA HIS A 28 -1.10 9.50 -1.39
C HIS A 28 -0.28 10.61 -2.06
N GLU A 29 0.83 10.29 -2.73
CA GLU A 29 1.48 11.28 -3.59
C GLU A 29 0.62 11.43 -4.86
N VAL A 30 -0.25 12.43 -4.86
CA VAL A 30 -1.13 12.76 -5.99
C VAL A 30 -0.48 13.91 -6.77
N PRO A 31 -0.17 13.73 -8.06
CA PRO A 31 0.32 14.83 -8.89
C PRO A 31 -0.80 15.87 -9.04
N GLU A 32 -0.49 17.13 -8.72
CA GLU A 32 -1.44 18.24 -8.82
C GLU A 32 -1.19 19.04 -10.10
N LEU A 33 -2.26 19.28 -10.88
CA LEU A 33 -2.22 20.20 -12.00
C LEU A 33 -2.67 21.59 -11.52
N VAL A 34 -1.71 22.47 -11.24
CA VAL A 34 -1.99 23.86 -10.89
C VAL A 34 -1.98 24.71 -12.16
N LEU A 35 -3.16 25.23 -12.53
CA LEU A 35 -3.29 26.11 -13.69
C LEU A 35 -2.64 27.48 -13.42
N PRO A 36 -1.91 28.03 -14.39
CA PRO A 36 -1.22 29.30 -14.21
C PRO A 36 -2.22 30.45 -14.04
N THR A 37 -2.02 31.23 -12.98
CA THR A 37 -2.68 32.52 -12.73
C THR A 37 -1.62 33.57 -12.44
N PRO A 38 -1.70 34.80 -13.01
CA PRO A 38 -2.74 35.35 -13.89
C PRO A 38 -2.66 34.89 -15.35
N ARG A 39 -3.67 35.23 -16.14
CA ARG A 39 -3.76 34.94 -17.58
C ARG A 39 -2.74 35.79 -18.35
N GLU A 40 -2.01 35.17 -19.25
CA GLU A 40 -1.01 35.84 -20.08
C GLU A 40 -1.68 36.85 -21.04
N PRO A 41 -1.00 37.95 -21.39
CA PRO A 41 -1.57 39.05 -22.17
C PRO A 41 -1.87 38.69 -23.63
N SER A 42 -1.30 37.59 -24.15
CA SER A 42 -1.57 37.11 -25.51
C SER A 42 -1.99 35.62 -25.54
N PRO A 43 -2.87 35.21 -26.47
CA PRO A 43 -3.26 33.80 -26.62
C PRO A 43 -2.09 32.86 -26.90
N ALA A 44 -1.08 33.33 -27.65
CA ALA A 44 0.12 32.54 -27.94
C ALA A 44 0.96 32.31 -26.68
N ALA A 45 1.17 33.34 -25.86
CA ALA A 45 1.89 33.22 -24.58
C ALA A 45 1.13 32.31 -23.60
N GLN A 46 -0.20 32.41 -23.53
CA GLN A 46 -1.01 31.53 -22.69
C GLN A 46 -0.87 30.06 -23.11
N ARG A 47 -0.85 29.77 -24.42
CA ARG A 47 -0.70 28.41 -24.93
C ARG A 47 0.65 27.81 -24.57
N VAL A 48 1.73 28.57 -24.73
CA VAL A 48 3.08 28.14 -24.33
C VAL A 48 3.12 27.86 -22.83
N ARG A 49 2.57 28.77 -22.01
CA ARG A 49 2.55 28.64 -20.55
C ARG A 49 1.76 27.42 -20.07
N VAL A 50 0.64 27.11 -20.72
CA VAL A 50 -0.16 25.92 -20.42
C VAL A 50 0.56 24.64 -20.81
N LEU A 51 1.27 24.63 -21.96
CA LEU A 51 2.06 23.48 -22.39
C LEU A 51 3.22 23.21 -21.41
N GLU A 52 3.94 24.24 -20.98
CA GLU A 52 4.99 24.11 -19.94
C GLU A 52 4.44 23.48 -18.65
N LYS A 53 3.27 23.94 -18.19
CA LYS A 53 2.64 23.39 -16.97
C LYS A 53 2.14 21.97 -17.15
N LEU A 54 1.66 21.63 -18.35
CA LEU A 54 1.26 20.27 -18.68
C LEU A 54 2.47 19.34 -18.68
N ASP A 55 3.59 19.75 -19.27
CA ASP A 55 4.83 18.97 -19.28
C ASP A 55 5.38 18.75 -17.87
N GLU A 56 5.35 19.78 -17.01
CA GLU A 56 5.72 19.64 -15.59
C GLU A 56 4.83 18.63 -14.86
N ALA A 57 3.51 18.71 -15.04
CA ALA A 57 2.56 17.79 -14.42
C ALA A 57 2.76 16.34 -14.91
N LEU A 58 2.98 16.14 -16.21
CA LEU A 58 3.26 14.83 -16.79
C LEU A 58 4.58 14.24 -16.28
N ALA A 59 5.62 15.07 -16.12
CA ALA A 59 6.87 14.64 -15.52
C ALA A 59 6.70 14.22 -14.04
N GLN A 60 5.84 14.91 -13.29
CA GLN A 60 5.50 14.54 -11.92
C GLN A 60 4.73 13.22 -11.86
N VAL A 61 3.76 13.00 -12.77
CA VAL A 61 3.05 11.73 -12.92
C VAL A 61 4.03 10.58 -13.19
N ASP A 62 4.95 10.75 -14.14
CA ASP A 62 5.94 9.72 -14.47
C ASP A 62 6.87 9.42 -13.29
N ARG A 63 7.29 10.44 -12.53
CA ARG A 63 8.08 10.26 -11.30
C ARG A 63 7.33 9.42 -10.26
N VAL A 64 6.05 9.71 -10.01
CA VAL A 64 5.22 8.96 -9.06
C VAL A 64 5.01 7.52 -9.53
N ILE A 65 4.78 7.30 -10.83
CA ILE A 65 4.66 5.95 -11.39
C ILE A 65 5.96 5.17 -11.21
N ARG A 66 7.12 5.79 -11.46
CA ARG A 66 8.42 5.14 -11.28
C ARG A 66 8.74 4.86 -9.81
N SER A 67 8.41 5.77 -8.90
CA SER A 67 8.65 5.57 -7.46
C SER A 67 7.84 4.38 -6.93
N LYS A 68 6.60 4.20 -7.39
CA LYS A 68 5.75 3.05 -7.03
C LYS A 68 6.18 1.73 -7.67
N LYS A 69 6.90 1.76 -8.79
CA LYS A 69 7.44 0.57 -9.48
C LYS A 69 8.80 0.12 -8.92
N MET A 70 9.53 1.02 -8.29
CA MET A 70 10.86 0.76 -7.75
C MET A 70 10.74 0.22 -6.32
N ARG A 71 11.40 -0.90 -6.04
CA ARG A 71 11.64 -1.33 -4.66
C ARG A 71 12.34 -0.18 -3.91
N PRO A 72 12.02 0.10 -2.63
CA PRO A 72 12.78 1.06 -1.81
C PRO A 72 14.26 0.66 -1.81
N SER A 73 15.06 1.33 -2.63
CA SER A 73 16.29 0.75 -3.21
C SER A 73 17.56 0.98 -2.42
N SER A 74 17.50 1.52 -1.19
CA SER A 74 18.69 1.77 -0.38
C SER A 74 19.05 0.65 0.59
N THR A 75 18.19 -0.36 0.77
CA THR A 75 18.39 -1.38 1.81
C THR A 75 18.60 -2.76 1.19
N SER A 76 19.75 -3.39 1.48
CA SER A 76 20.05 -4.76 1.04
C SER A 76 19.04 -5.76 1.61
N LEU A 77 18.85 -6.89 0.92
CA LEU A 77 17.93 -7.95 1.35
C LEU A 77 18.27 -8.48 2.75
N ALA A 78 19.57 -8.63 3.04
CA ALA A 78 20.06 -9.05 4.36
C ALA A 78 19.70 -8.05 5.45
N THR A 79 19.81 -6.74 5.18
CA THR A 79 19.42 -5.69 6.14
C THR A 79 17.91 -5.65 6.34
N LEU A 80 17.11 -5.90 5.30
CA LEU A 80 15.65 -6.04 5.44
C LEU A 80 15.30 -7.24 6.32
N GLY A 81 15.89 -8.42 6.07
CA GLY A 81 15.68 -9.60 6.91
C GLY A 81 16.08 -9.37 8.37
N ARG A 82 17.20 -8.67 8.61
CA ARG A 82 17.63 -8.30 9.97
C ARG A 82 16.62 -7.37 10.66
N ARG A 83 16.08 -6.39 9.94
CA ARG A 83 15.05 -5.47 10.46
C ARG A 83 13.74 -6.20 10.77
N MET A 84 13.34 -7.17 9.95
CA MET A 84 12.17 -8.02 10.19
C MET A 84 12.33 -8.80 11.50
N VAL A 85 13.48 -9.46 11.68
CA VAL A 85 13.80 -10.17 12.92
C VAL A 85 13.84 -9.22 14.14
N GLN A 86 14.44 -8.03 14.00
CA GLN A 86 14.46 -7.01 15.06
C GLN A 86 13.06 -6.51 15.44
N ARG A 87 12.13 -6.51 14.46
CA ARG A 87 10.72 -6.18 14.68
C ARG A 87 9.92 -7.36 15.23
N GLY A 88 10.53 -8.50 15.50
CA GLY A 88 9.86 -9.65 16.10
C GLY A 88 9.17 -10.59 15.10
N GLU A 89 9.39 -10.41 13.79
CA GLU A 89 9.00 -11.42 12.80
C GLU A 89 9.89 -12.65 12.91
N LYS A 90 9.30 -13.84 12.88
CA LYS A 90 10.01 -15.11 12.98
C LYS A 90 9.58 -16.03 11.85
N TYR A 91 10.54 -16.65 11.18
CA TYR A 91 10.28 -17.73 10.25
C TYR A 91 11.03 -18.98 10.74
N ASP A 92 10.28 -20.01 11.12
CA ASP A 92 10.82 -21.32 11.43
C ASP A 92 10.85 -22.15 10.14
N ALA A 93 12.05 -22.44 9.65
CA ALA A 93 12.25 -23.22 8.43
C ALA A 93 12.03 -24.73 8.63
N VAL A 94 12.15 -25.23 9.87
CA VAL A 94 11.98 -26.65 10.21
C VAL A 94 10.50 -26.95 10.36
N GLU A 95 9.78 -26.10 11.09
CA GLU A 95 8.32 -26.23 11.30
C GLU A 95 7.50 -25.52 10.20
N ARG A 96 8.16 -24.90 9.21
CA ARG A 96 7.54 -24.10 8.14
C ARG A 96 6.48 -23.14 8.66
N THR A 97 6.81 -22.44 9.73
CA THR A 97 5.87 -21.56 10.41
C THR A 97 6.38 -20.13 10.33
N TYR A 98 5.54 -19.23 9.79
CA TYR A 98 5.80 -17.80 9.81
C TYR A 98 4.98 -17.15 10.94
N THR A 99 5.67 -16.46 11.84
CA THR A 99 5.06 -15.65 12.89
C THR A 99 5.25 -14.17 12.52
N PRO A 100 4.16 -13.47 12.14
CA PRO A 100 4.24 -12.05 11.86
C PRO A 100 4.58 -11.25 13.12
N GLY A 101 5.31 -10.15 12.92
CA GLY A 101 5.66 -9.21 13.98
C GLY A 101 4.48 -8.33 14.39
N PRO A 102 4.62 -7.55 15.48
CA PRO A 102 3.57 -6.75 16.09
C PRO A 102 2.97 -5.72 15.13
N GLY A 103 3.77 -5.18 14.19
CA GLY A 103 3.27 -4.25 13.18
C GLY A 103 2.34 -4.91 12.17
N PHE A 104 2.66 -6.13 11.71
CA PHE A 104 1.81 -6.86 10.77
C PHE A 104 0.57 -7.42 11.47
N THR A 105 0.68 -7.86 12.73
CA THR A 105 -0.51 -8.26 13.50
C THR A 105 -1.45 -7.09 13.72
N ALA A 106 -0.94 -5.90 14.08
CA ALA A 106 -1.78 -4.72 14.24
C ALA A 106 -2.50 -4.32 12.94
N LEU A 107 -1.82 -4.46 11.79
CA LEU A 107 -2.44 -4.25 10.49
C LEU A 107 -3.54 -5.30 10.22
N GLY A 108 -3.27 -6.58 10.46
CA GLY A 108 -4.24 -7.66 10.31
C GLY A 108 -5.48 -7.46 11.19
N ASP A 109 -5.26 -7.11 12.46
CA ASP A 109 -6.32 -6.84 13.43
C ASP A 109 -7.16 -5.62 13.02
N ALA A 110 -6.51 -4.56 12.51
CA ALA A 110 -7.22 -3.38 12.01
C ALA A 110 -8.08 -3.68 10.78
N LEU A 111 -7.56 -4.46 9.81
CA LEU A 111 -8.32 -4.87 8.63
C LEU A 111 -9.49 -5.79 8.98
N ALA A 112 -9.28 -6.76 9.88
CA ALA A 112 -10.34 -7.62 10.38
C ALA A 112 -11.42 -6.83 11.10
N THR A 113 -11.01 -5.85 11.92
CA THR A 113 -11.94 -4.97 12.64
C THR A 113 -12.74 -4.10 11.66
N ASP A 114 -12.11 -3.52 10.64
CA ASP A 114 -12.78 -2.70 9.63
C ASP A 114 -13.80 -3.53 8.83
N TRP A 115 -13.42 -4.75 8.41
CA TRP A 115 -14.33 -5.66 7.72
C TRP A 115 -15.53 -6.09 8.56
N ILE A 116 -15.30 -6.48 9.82
CA ILE A 116 -16.37 -6.84 10.76
C ILE A 116 -17.28 -5.62 11.00
N THR A 117 -16.71 -4.43 11.14
CA THR A 117 -17.48 -3.20 11.33
C THR A 117 -18.34 -2.89 10.10
N GLY A 118 -17.79 -3.06 8.90
CA GLY A 118 -18.54 -2.93 7.65
C GLY A 118 -19.73 -3.89 7.57
N LEU A 119 -19.50 -5.17 7.84
CA LEU A 119 -20.55 -6.19 7.88
C LEU A 119 -21.62 -5.90 8.93
N LEU A 120 -21.23 -5.44 10.12
CA LEU A 120 -22.17 -5.06 11.17
C LEU A 120 -23.01 -3.86 10.74
N VAL A 121 -22.41 -2.82 10.18
CA VAL A 121 -23.13 -1.64 9.69
C VAL A 121 -24.11 -2.00 8.57
N GLU A 122 -23.72 -2.90 7.67
CA GLU A 122 -24.59 -3.40 6.61
C GLU A 122 -25.71 -4.30 7.16
N GLY A 123 -25.41 -5.16 8.12
CA GLY A 123 -26.37 -6.00 8.83
C GLY A 123 -27.38 -5.19 9.65
N TYR A 124 -26.94 -4.09 10.29
CA TYR A 124 -27.83 -3.13 10.98
C TYR A 124 -28.73 -2.39 10.00
N ARG A 125 -28.23 -2.04 8.80
CA ARG A 125 -29.05 -1.39 7.75
C ARG A 125 -30.08 -2.32 7.13
N THR A 126 -29.76 -3.60 6.98
CA THR A 126 -30.59 -4.58 6.26
C THR A 126 -31.43 -5.48 7.16
N GLY A 127 -31.18 -5.47 8.47
CA GLY A 127 -31.91 -6.28 9.47
C GLY A 127 -31.61 -7.77 9.40
N LYS A 128 -30.60 -8.20 8.64
CA LYS A 128 -30.16 -9.61 8.56
C LYS A 128 -28.64 -9.66 8.62
N ILE A 129 -28.11 -10.23 9.70
CA ILE A 129 -26.72 -10.65 9.75
C ILE A 129 -26.68 -12.00 9.03
N SER A 130 -26.33 -12.03 7.75
CA SER A 130 -26.17 -13.29 7.03
C SER A 130 -24.94 -14.01 7.59
N GLU A 131 -25.16 -15.14 8.25
CA GLU A 131 -24.11 -16.08 8.63
C GLU A 131 -23.37 -16.52 7.36
N GLY A 132 -22.08 -16.22 7.28
CA GLY A 132 -21.22 -16.66 6.18
C GLY A 132 -21.05 -18.18 6.23
N SER A 133 -21.37 -18.83 5.11
CA SER A 133 -21.09 -20.26 4.86
C SER A 133 -19.61 -20.56 5.03
N ALA A 134 -19.34 -21.69 5.68
CA ALA A 134 -18.06 -22.39 5.75
C ALA A 134 -17.44 -22.65 4.37
#